data_AF-A0A970TTL4-F1
#
_entry.id   AF-A0A970TTL4-F1
#
_cell.length_a   1.000
_cell.length_b   1.000
_cell.length_c   1.000
_cell.angle_alpha   90.00
_cell.angle_beta   90.00
_cell.angle_gamma   90.00
#
_symmetry.space_group_name_H-M   'P 1'
#
loop_
_entity.id
_entity.type
_entity.pdbx_description
1 polymer ?
#
loop_
_entity_poly.entity_id
_entity_poly.type
_entity_poly.pdbx_seq_one_letter_code
_entity_poly.pdbx_strand_id
1 'polypeptide(L)'
;MNYYNLIKSHRNKILIGFLVIFLLGNFYLISKTKEYQRKIKYVAGEQYIAFFSSLRAYGVSLKHFDEYATEHNDIEREIEITKEHVNNLVSYARFYGMLAPEHQKETRLSAILWQIAIDAQKFYEGYLLNENKIKENTDRIGKFSIAVNEIVEMENSTRIKALGTREGFNEEEMADILYPKMKEIMDLTGLYDERSPIND
;
A
#
# COMPACT_ATOMS: atom_id res chain seq x y z
N MET A 1 -63.77 22.96 -12.54
CA MET A 1 -63.55 21.84 -11.60
C MET A 1 -62.36 22.22 -10.72
N ASN A 2 -62.57 22.35 -9.41
CA ASN A 2 -61.65 23.06 -8.51
C ASN A 2 -60.45 22.16 -8.14
N TYR A 3 -59.29 22.37 -8.76
CA TYR A 3 -58.04 21.58 -8.57
C TYR A 3 -57.69 21.38 -7.09
N TYR A 4 -58.06 22.35 -6.25
CA TYR A 4 -57.83 22.34 -4.81
C TYR A 4 -58.55 21.18 -4.09
N ASN A 5 -59.77 20.81 -4.51
CA ASN A 5 -60.52 19.71 -3.91
C ASN A 5 -60.00 18.33 -4.34
N LEU A 6 -59.43 18.24 -5.55
CA LEU A 6 -58.81 17.01 -6.06
C LEU A 6 -57.52 16.67 -5.29
N ILE A 7 -56.67 17.67 -5.06
CA ILE A 7 -55.42 17.54 -4.29
C ILE A 7 -55.73 17.20 -2.82
N LYS A 8 -56.77 17.79 -2.23
CA LYS A 8 -57.18 17.50 -0.84
C LYS A 8 -57.68 16.06 -0.68
N SER A 9 -58.46 15.55 -1.64
CA SER A 9 -58.95 14.16 -1.66
C SER A 9 -57.81 13.14 -1.83
N HIS A 10 -56.75 13.49 -2.56
CA HIS A 10 -55.64 12.57 -2.86
C HIS A 10 -54.36 12.85 -2.06
N ARG A 11 -54.43 13.76 -1.08
CA ARG A 11 -53.28 14.22 -0.27
C ARG A 11 -52.46 13.08 0.32
N ASN A 12 -53.13 12.07 0.87
CA ASN A 12 -52.47 10.91 1.47
C ASN A 12 -51.76 10.06 0.42
N LYS A 13 -52.35 9.87 -0.77
CA LYS A 13 -51.73 9.12 -1.87
C LYS A 13 -50.49 9.85 -2.41
N ILE A 14 -50.57 11.18 -2.53
CA ILE A 14 -49.46 12.03 -2.96
C ILE A 14 -48.31 11.96 -1.93
N LEU A 15 -48.61 12.08 -0.64
CA LEU A 15 -47.61 11.96 0.44
C LEU A 15 -46.96 10.57 0.47
N ILE A 16 -47.74 9.50 0.32
CA ILE A 16 -47.21 8.13 0.22
C ILE A 16 -46.31 8.00 -1.00
N GLY A 17 -46.71 8.56 -2.15
CA GLY A 17 -45.87 8.56 -3.36
C GLY A 17 -44.53 9.24 -3.16
N PHE A 18 -44.50 10.42 -2.54
CA PHE A 18 -43.25 11.11 -2.19
C PHE A 18 -42.40 10.32 -1.21
N LEU A 19 -43.02 9.71 -0.18
CA LEU A 19 -42.32 8.88 0.79
C LEU A 19 -41.65 7.67 0.11
N VAL A 20 -42.37 6.99 -0.79
CA VAL A 20 -41.85 5.83 -1.54
C VAL A 20 -40.68 6.25 -2.43
N ILE A 21 -40.80 7.35 -3.17
CA ILE A 21 -39.71 7.87 -4.02
C ILE A 21 -38.49 8.25 -3.17
N PHE A 22 -38.71 8.90 -2.04
CA PHE A 22 -37.64 9.28 -1.11
C PHE A 22 -36.93 8.05 -0.52
N LEU A 23 -37.68 7.02 -0.11
CA LEU A 23 -37.11 5.76 0.39
C LEU A 23 -36.32 5.02 -0.68
N LEU A 24 -36.84 4.94 -1.91
CA LEU A 24 -36.14 4.32 -3.04
C LEU A 24 -34.85 5.09 -3.40
N GLY A 25 -34.89 6.42 -3.39
CA GLY A 25 -33.71 7.26 -3.62
C GLY A 25 -32.63 7.04 -2.56
N ASN A 26 -33.01 7.00 -1.28
CA ASN A 26 -32.06 6.69 -0.20
C ASN A 26 -31.49 5.28 -0.30
N PHE A 27 -32.34 4.29 -0.61
CA PHE A 27 -31.88 2.91 -0.79
C PHE A 27 -30.89 2.78 -1.96
N TYR A 28 -31.14 3.48 -3.07
CA TYR A 28 -30.24 3.55 -4.21
C TYR A 28 -28.89 4.17 -3.82
N LEU A 29 -28.90 5.31 -3.11
CA LEU A 29 -27.68 5.96 -2.64
C LEU A 29 -26.87 5.05 -1.70
N ILE A 30 -27.51 4.44 -0.71
CA ILE A 30 -26.85 3.49 0.22
C ILE A 30 -26.23 2.32 -0.55
N SER A 31 -26.96 1.77 -1.53
CA SER A 31 -26.48 0.66 -2.35
C SER A 31 -25.26 1.06 -3.18
N LYS A 32 -25.29 2.26 -3.79
CA LYS A 32 -24.16 2.80 -4.56
C LYS A 32 -22.95 3.11 -3.69
N THR A 33 -23.14 3.66 -2.49
CA THR A 33 -22.06 3.89 -1.53
C THR A 33 -21.40 2.58 -1.10
N LYS A 34 -22.19 1.54 -0.81
CA LYS A 34 -21.66 0.20 -0.47
C LYS A 34 -20.91 -0.44 -1.64
N GLU A 35 -21.41 -0.31 -2.87
CA GLU A 35 -20.75 -0.79 -4.08
C GLU A 35 -19.39 -0.09 -4.29
N TYR A 36 -19.38 1.24 -4.17
CA TYR A 36 -18.16 2.05 -4.30
C TYR A 36 -17.12 1.70 -3.22
N GLN A 37 -17.54 1.57 -1.96
CA GLN A 37 -16.67 1.13 -0.87
C GLN A 37 -16.08 -0.26 -1.11
N ARG A 38 -16.87 -1.20 -1.64
CA ARG A 38 -16.38 -2.54 -2.00
C ARG A 38 -15.34 -2.47 -3.12
N LYS A 39 -15.56 -1.64 -4.15
CA LYS A 39 -14.61 -1.45 -5.24
C LYS A 39 -13.30 -0.86 -4.74
N ILE A 40 -13.36 0.16 -3.88
CA ILE A 40 -12.16 0.75 -3.25
C ILE A 40 -11.35 -0.32 -2.50
N LYS A 41 -12.01 -1.11 -1.63
CA LYS A 41 -11.35 -2.17 -0.86
C LYS A 41 -10.66 -3.20 -1.76
N TYR A 42 -11.30 -3.57 -2.87
CA TYR A 42 -10.71 -4.49 -3.84
C TYR A 42 -9.45 -3.90 -4.50
N VAL A 43 -9.51 -2.65 -4.98
CA VAL A 43 -8.34 -2.02 -5.61
C VAL A 43 -7.20 -1.84 -4.60
N ALA A 44 -7.49 -1.43 -3.35
CA ALA A 44 -6.49 -1.35 -2.29
C ALA A 44 -5.80 -2.71 -2.06
N GLY A 45 -6.56 -3.80 -1.99
CA GLY A 45 -6.01 -5.16 -1.86
C GLY A 45 -5.08 -5.55 -3.03
N GLU A 46 -5.45 -5.24 -4.27
CA GLU A 46 -4.60 -5.50 -5.44
C GLU A 46 -3.31 -4.67 -5.41
N GLN A 47 -3.39 -3.37 -5.06
CA GLN A 47 -2.21 -2.50 -4.95
C GLN A 47 -1.25 -2.96 -3.84
N TYR A 48 -1.82 -3.39 -2.71
CA TYR A 48 -1.05 -3.99 -1.62
C TYR A 48 -0.27 -5.23 -2.08
N ILE A 49 -0.91 -6.16 -2.78
CA ILE A 49 -0.24 -7.36 -3.29
C ILE A 49 0.86 -6.99 -4.30
N ALA A 50 0.59 -6.04 -5.19
CA ALA A 50 1.57 -5.57 -6.18
C ALA A 50 2.80 -4.92 -5.53
N PHE A 51 2.59 -4.18 -4.42
CA PHE A 51 3.69 -3.62 -3.62
C PHE A 51 4.61 -4.73 -3.10
N PHE A 52 4.09 -5.75 -2.42
CA PHE A 52 4.92 -6.83 -1.87
C PHE A 52 5.57 -7.71 -2.93
N SER A 53 4.93 -7.89 -4.08
CA SER A 53 5.58 -8.53 -5.24
C SER A 53 6.78 -7.74 -5.74
N SER A 54 6.67 -6.39 -5.79
CA SER A 54 7.79 -5.52 -6.17
C SER A 54 8.88 -5.48 -5.11
N LEU A 55 8.50 -5.50 -3.84
CA LEU A 55 9.43 -5.54 -2.72
C LEU A 55 10.25 -6.83 -2.71
N ARG A 56 9.60 -7.96 -3.02
CA ARG A 56 10.28 -9.24 -3.21
C ARG A 56 11.28 -9.20 -4.36
N ALA A 57 10.89 -8.67 -5.51
CA ALA A 57 11.79 -8.56 -6.66
C ALA A 57 13.00 -7.68 -6.33
N TYR A 58 12.76 -6.55 -5.67
CA TYR A 58 13.81 -5.67 -5.16
C TYR A 58 14.76 -6.38 -4.16
N GLY A 59 14.20 -7.15 -3.21
CA GLY A 59 14.99 -7.96 -2.27
C GLY A 59 15.88 -9.01 -2.95
N VAL A 60 15.41 -9.59 -4.06
CA VAL A 60 16.22 -10.51 -4.89
C VAL A 60 17.38 -9.76 -5.55
N SER A 61 17.14 -8.57 -6.13
CA SER A 61 18.21 -7.75 -6.70
C SER A 61 19.24 -7.32 -5.66
N LEU A 62 18.80 -6.93 -4.46
CA LEU A 62 19.70 -6.59 -3.35
C LEU A 62 20.60 -7.76 -2.95
N LYS A 63 20.02 -8.96 -2.84
CA LYS A 63 20.76 -10.19 -2.57
C LYS A 63 21.77 -10.48 -3.70
N HIS A 64 21.40 -10.24 -4.96
CA HIS A 64 22.33 -10.38 -6.07
C HIS A 64 23.53 -9.43 -5.93
N PHE A 65 23.31 -8.17 -5.55
CA PHE A 65 24.42 -7.24 -5.30
C PHE A 65 25.29 -7.62 -4.10
N ASP A 66 24.71 -8.18 -3.04
CA ASP A 66 25.46 -8.69 -1.88
C ASP A 66 26.38 -9.87 -2.26
N GLU A 67 25.87 -10.81 -3.05
CA GLU A 67 26.57 -12.04 -3.43
C GLU A 67 27.55 -11.86 -4.61
N TYR A 68 27.30 -10.93 -5.54
CA TYR A 68 27.96 -10.88 -6.85
C TYR A 68 28.67 -9.57 -7.20
N ALA A 69 28.90 -8.67 -6.23
CA ALA A 69 29.58 -7.38 -6.46
C ALA A 69 30.98 -7.47 -7.12
N THR A 70 31.57 -8.66 -7.28
CA THR A 70 32.96 -8.83 -7.70
C THR A 70 33.20 -9.49 -9.07
N GLU A 71 32.21 -10.06 -9.77
CA GLU A 71 32.54 -11.01 -10.88
C GLU A 71 31.88 -10.83 -12.28
N HIS A 72 30.94 -9.90 -12.53
CA HIS A 72 30.14 -9.96 -13.79
C HIS A 72 29.99 -8.66 -14.60
N ASN A 73 29.87 -8.84 -15.92
CA ASN A 73 29.79 -7.82 -17.00
C ASN A 73 28.42 -7.14 -17.21
N ASP A 74 27.42 -7.35 -16.34
CA ASP A 74 26.04 -6.83 -16.58
C ASP A 74 25.46 -6.05 -15.37
N ILE A 75 26.34 -5.51 -14.50
CA ILE A 75 25.91 -4.77 -13.30
C ILE A 75 25.06 -3.54 -13.62
N GLU A 76 25.32 -2.86 -14.75
CA GLU A 76 24.53 -1.72 -15.20
C GLU A 76 23.07 -2.09 -15.49
N ARG A 77 22.84 -3.27 -16.10
CA ARG A 77 21.49 -3.76 -16.35
C ARG A 77 20.76 -4.10 -15.05
N GLU A 78 21.45 -4.76 -14.11
CA GLU A 78 20.86 -5.08 -12.80
C GLU A 78 20.50 -3.81 -12.01
N ILE A 79 21.30 -2.75 -12.13
CA ILE A 79 21.00 -1.44 -11.55
C ILE A 79 19.72 -0.85 -12.16
N GLU A 80 19.53 -0.91 -13.48
CA GLU A 80 18.30 -0.42 -14.13
C GLU A 80 17.07 -1.27 -13.79
N ILE A 81 17.20 -2.60 -13.70
CA ILE A 81 16.11 -3.48 -13.23
C ILE A 81 15.73 -3.12 -11.78
N THR A 82 16.73 -2.93 -10.92
CA THR A 82 16.51 -2.55 -9.51
C THR A 82 15.78 -1.22 -9.39
N LYS A 83 16.14 -0.24 -10.22
CA LYS A 83 15.47 1.06 -10.31
C LYS A 83 14.00 0.93 -10.68
N GLU A 84 13.67 0.04 -11.61
CA GLU A 84 12.27 -0.24 -11.97
C GLU A 84 11.49 -0.76 -10.76
N HIS A 85 12.06 -1.69 -9.99
CA HIS A 85 11.42 -2.19 -8.76
C HIS A 85 11.18 -1.09 -7.72
N VAL A 86 12.17 -0.20 -7.52
CA VAL A 86 12.03 0.96 -6.63
C VAL A 86 10.91 1.91 -7.10
N ASN A 87 10.86 2.23 -8.39
CA ASN A 87 9.80 3.07 -8.95
C ASN A 87 8.41 2.44 -8.78
N ASN A 88 8.31 1.12 -8.94
CA ASN A 88 7.08 0.38 -8.71
C ASN A 88 6.64 0.45 -7.24
N LEU A 89 7.57 0.32 -6.28
CA LEU A 89 7.27 0.48 -4.85
C LEU A 89 6.67 1.85 -4.54
N VAL A 90 7.28 2.92 -5.03
CA VAL A 90 6.79 4.30 -4.83
C VAL A 90 5.41 4.50 -5.47
N SER A 91 5.22 3.98 -6.69
CA SER A 91 3.94 4.05 -7.41
C SER A 91 2.83 3.34 -6.63
N TYR A 92 3.05 2.08 -6.24
CA TYR A 92 2.05 1.28 -5.53
C TYR A 92 1.75 1.83 -4.14
N ALA A 93 2.76 2.31 -3.40
CA ALA A 93 2.53 2.94 -2.10
C ALA A 93 1.67 4.21 -2.22
N ARG A 94 1.94 5.05 -3.24
CA ARG A 94 1.13 6.25 -3.51
C ARG A 94 -0.31 5.88 -3.85
N PHE A 95 -0.53 4.93 -4.75
CA PHE A 95 -1.88 4.51 -5.14
C PHE A 95 -2.63 3.89 -3.95
N TYR A 96 -1.98 3.05 -3.16
CA TYR A 96 -2.58 2.46 -1.97
C TYR A 96 -3.02 3.55 -0.97
N GLY A 97 -2.16 4.52 -0.66
CA GLY A 97 -2.49 5.66 0.19
C GLY A 97 -3.65 6.51 -0.35
N MET A 98 -3.71 6.75 -1.67
CA MET A 98 -4.81 7.48 -2.30
C MET A 98 -6.16 6.73 -2.30
N LEU A 99 -6.11 5.40 -2.22
CA LEU A 99 -7.31 4.55 -2.19
C LEU A 99 -7.77 4.23 -0.78
N ALA A 100 -7.04 4.66 0.26
CA ALA A 100 -7.54 4.60 1.62
C ALA A 100 -8.90 5.35 1.70
N PRO A 101 -9.94 4.78 2.34
CA PRO A 101 -11.25 5.40 2.40
C PRO A 101 -11.17 6.84 2.93
N GLU A 102 -11.86 7.82 2.32
CA GLU A 102 -11.83 9.25 2.72
C GLU A 102 -12.12 9.53 4.22
N HIS A 103 -12.69 8.57 4.94
CA HIS A 103 -12.98 8.67 6.38
C HIS A 103 -11.88 8.08 7.28
N GLN A 104 -10.90 7.39 6.69
CA GLN A 104 -9.67 6.94 7.30
C GLN A 104 -8.55 7.79 6.69
N LYS A 105 -8.09 8.81 7.43
CA LYS A 105 -6.76 9.38 7.21
C LYS A 105 -5.76 8.24 6.97
N GLU A 106 -4.72 8.48 6.17
CA GLU A 106 -3.57 7.58 5.93
C GLU A 106 -3.52 6.42 6.93
N THR A 107 -3.93 5.22 6.51
CA THR A 107 -3.90 4.05 7.41
C THR A 107 -2.45 3.83 7.86
N ARG A 108 -2.25 3.30 9.07
CA ARG A 108 -0.89 3.00 9.57
C ARG A 108 -0.12 2.13 8.58
N LEU A 109 -0.80 1.16 7.97
CA LEU A 109 -0.22 0.35 6.90
C LEU A 109 0.19 1.20 5.69
N SER A 110 -0.67 2.08 5.18
CA SER A 110 -0.31 2.95 4.05
C SER A 110 0.90 3.84 4.33
N ALA A 111 1.03 4.37 5.55
CA ALA A 111 2.18 5.15 5.98
C ALA A 111 3.46 4.29 6.04
N ILE A 112 3.36 3.05 6.55
CA ILE A 112 4.47 2.10 6.58
C ILE A 112 4.93 1.74 5.16
N LEU A 113 3.99 1.42 4.25
CA LEU A 113 4.32 1.09 2.86
C LEU A 113 4.99 2.27 2.14
N TRP A 114 4.49 3.49 2.39
CA TRP A 114 5.11 4.71 1.88
C TRP A 114 6.53 4.89 2.41
N GLN A 115 6.74 4.70 3.70
CA GLN A 115 8.06 4.84 4.32
C GLN A 115 9.05 3.81 3.74
N ILE A 116 8.66 2.53 3.63
CA ILE A 116 9.48 1.48 3.00
C ILE A 116 9.84 1.87 1.56
N ALA A 117 8.90 2.41 0.78
CA ALA A 117 9.15 2.83 -0.60
C ALA A 117 10.18 3.97 -0.69
N ILE A 118 10.04 4.97 0.17
CA ILE A 118 10.97 6.10 0.25
C ILE A 118 12.36 5.64 0.70
N ASP A 119 12.44 4.73 1.66
CA ASP A 119 13.71 4.19 2.11
C ASP A 119 14.39 3.32 1.05
N ALA A 120 13.63 2.50 0.31
CA ALA A 120 14.16 1.77 -0.85
C ALA A 120 14.70 2.73 -1.92
N GLN A 121 13.99 3.84 -2.19
CA GLN A 121 14.45 4.87 -3.12
C GLN A 121 15.74 5.54 -2.66
N LYS A 122 15.78 6.01 -1.41
CA LYS A 122 16.97 6.62 -0.81
C LYS A 122 18.16 5.66 -0.81
N PHE A 123 17.92 4.38 -0.50
CA PHE A 123 18.95 3.36 -0.49
C PHE A 123 19.53 3.15 -1.89
N TYR A 124 18.67 3.06 -2.91
CA TYR A 124 19.08 2.96 -4.30
C TYR A 124 19.94 4.16 -4.73
N GLU A 125 19.47 5.38 -4.47
CA GLU A 125 20.18 6.62 -4.81
C GLU A 125 21.51 6.76 -4.06
N GLY A 126 21.59 6.30 -2.82
CA GLY A 126 22.80 6.39 -1.99
C GLY A 126 23.86 5.35 -2.31
N TYR A 127 23.45 4.11 -2.62
CA TYR A 127 24.35 2.95 -2.56
C TYR A 127 24.36 2.08 -3.83
N LEU A 128 23.39 2.22 -4.75
CA LEU A 128 23.22 1.31 -5.89
C LEU A 128 23.35 1.97 -7.26
N LEU A 129 23.64 3.27 -7.36
CA LEU A 129 23.69 3.99 -8.64
C LEU A 129 24.81 3.54 -9.60
N ASN A 130 25.86 2.90 -9.09
CA ASN A 130 26.95 2.37 -9.90
C ASN A 130 27.72 1.28 -9.16
N GLU A 131 28.52 0.54 -9.91
CA GLU A 131 29.34 -0.57 -9.43
C GLU A 131 30.27 -0.20 -8.27
N ASN A 132 30.92 0.97 -8.31
CA ASN A 132 31.83 1.38 -7.24
C ASN A 132 31.10 1.56 -5.92
N LYS A 133 29.92 2.21 -5.96
CA LYS A 133 29.06 2.37 -4.78
C LYS A 133 28.60 1.03 -4.21
N ILE A 134 28.26 0.09 -5.08
CA ILE A 134 27.86 -1.27 -4.67
C ILE A 134 29.02 -1.97 -3.95
N LYS A 135 30.22 -1.98 -4.55
CA LYS A 135 31.43 -2.61 -3.98
C LYS A 135 31.85 -2.00 -2.64
N GLU A 136 31.76 -0.68 -2.51
CA GLU A 136 32.10 0.03 -1.27
C GLU A 136 31.10 -0.24 -0.13
N ASN A 137 29.88 -0.68 -0.44
CA ASN A 137 28.78 -0.77 0.51
C ASN A 137 28.16 -2.17 0.61
N THR A 138 28.86 -3.22 0.17
CA THR A 138 28.35 -4.61 0.15
C THR A 138 27.75 -5.03 1.51
N ASP A 139 28.44 -4.82 2.63
CA ASP A 139 27.92 -5.15 3.98
C ASP A 139 26.60 -4.43 4.31
N ARG A 140 26.48 -3.16 3.89
CA ARG A 140 25.25 -2.39 4.10
C ARG A 140 24.12 -2.89 3.20
N ILE A 141 24.44 -3.27 1.96
CA ILE A 141 23.50 -3.86 1.00
C ILE A 141 23.00 -5.22 1.51
N GLY A 142 23.88 -6.07 2.03
CA GLY A 142 23.51 -7.34 2.64
C GLY A 142 22.55 -7.17 3.83
N LYS A 143 22.87 -6.25 4.76
CA LYS A 143 21.97 -5.94 5.89
C LYS A 143 20.60 -5.43 5.44
N PHE A 144 20.58 -4.54 4.45
CA PHE A 144 19.33 -4.01 3.90
C PHE A 144 18.52 -5.09 3.17
N SER A 145 19.19 -5.96 2.42
CA SER A 145 18.61 -7.13 1.76
C SER A 145 17.94 -8.07 2.76
N ILE A 146 18.60 -8.37 3.87
CA ILE A 146 18.04 -9.22 4.94
C ILE A 146 16.76 -8.58 5.49
N ALA A 147 16.80 -7.31 5.87
CA ALA A 147 15.64 -6.61 6.42
C ALA A 147 14.44 -6.57 5.45
N VAL A 148 14.69 -6.32 4.16
CA VAL A 148 13.65 -6.33 3.11
C VAL A 148 13.06 -7.74 2.92
N ASN A 149 13.90 -8.77 2.88
CA ASN A 149 13.42 -10.15 2.69
C ASN A 149 12.62 -10.64 3.91
N GLU A 150 13.02 -10.27 5.13
CA GLU A 150 12.24 -10.57 6.33
C GLU A 150 10.84 -9.95 6.28
N ILE A 151 10.71 -8.69 5.83
CA ILE A 151 9.40 -8.05 5.60
C ILE A 151 8.53 -8.86 4.64
N VAL A 152 9.11 -9.33 3.54
CA VAL A 152 8.42 -10.16 2.54
C VAL A 152 8.00 -11.51 3.15
N GLU A 153 8.83 -12.12 3.99
CA GLU A 153 8.49 -13.37 4.68
C GLU A 153 7.36 -13.19 5.70
N MET A 154 7.38 -12.10 6.48
CA MET A 154 6.32 -11.79 7.44
C MET A 154 4.99 -11.50 6.75
N GLU A 155 5.01 -10.77 5.64
CA GLU A 155 3.81 -10.55 4.83
C GLU A 155 3.24 -11.89 4.35
N ASN A 156 4.07 -12.73 3.74
CA ASN A 156 3.63 -14.00 3.18
C ASN A 156 3.05 -14.92 4.27
N SER A 157 3.71 -14.99 5.43
CA SER A 157 3.25 -15.78 6.57
C SER A 157 1.87 -15.31 7.06
N THR A 158 1.69 -14.00 7.21
CA THR A 158 0.42 -13.41 7.67
C THR A 158 -0.69 -13.60 6.64
N ARG A 159 -0.38 -13.43 5.34
CA ARG A 159 -1.33 -13.67 4.25
C ARG A 159 -1.76 -15.14 4.17
N ILE A 160 -0.83 -16.09 4.32
CA ILE A 160 -1.14 -17.52 4.36
C ILE A 160 -2.04 -17.85 5.55
N LYS A 161 -1.75 -17.30 6.74
CA LYS A 161 -2.60 -17.46 7.93
C LYS A 161 -4.02 -16.93 7.68
N ALA A 162 -4.15 -15.73 7.14
CA ALA A 162 -5.42 -15.10 6.82
C ALA A 162 -6.26 -15.88 5.81
N LEU A 163 -5.62 -16.50 4.81
CA LEU A 163 -6.28 -17.37 3.84
C LEU A 163 -6.77 -18.68 4.48
N GLY A 164 -6.05 -19.19 5.48
CA GLY A 164 -6.40 -20.40 6.22
C GLY A 164 -7.58 -20.22 7.20
N THR A 165 -7.77 -19.02 7.76
CA THR A 165 -8.78 -18.77 8.81
C THR A 165 -10.11 -18.22 8.30
N ARG A 166 -10.26 -17.91 7.00
CA ARG A 166 -11.43 -17.21 6.41
C ARG A 166 -11.68 -15.80 6.99
N GLU A 167 -10.83 -15.29 7.87
CA GLU A 167 -11.00 -13.99 8.53
C GLU A 167 -10.56 -12.80 7.65
N GLY A 168 -9.91 -13.07 6.52
CA GLY A 168 -9.49 -12.03 5.57
C GLY A 168 -8.26 -11.26 6.07
N PHE A 169 -7.82 -10.27 5.28
CA PHE A 169 -6.65 -9.45 5.56
C PHE A 169 -6.99 -8.30 6.52
N ASN A 170 -6.24 -8.20 7.63
CA ASN A 170 -6.37 -7.11 8.62
C ASN A 170 -5.19 -6.14 8.49
N GLU A 171 -5.48 -4.91 8.06
CA GLU A 171 -4.47 -3.88 7.83
C GLU A 171 -3.74 -3.45 9.12
N GLU A 172 -4.43 -3.41 10.26
CA GLU A 172 -3.80 -2.99 11.53
C GLU A 172 -2.84 -4.06 12.06
N GLU A 173 -3.23 -5.33 11.97
CA GLU A 173 -2.33 -6.44 12.35
C GLU A 173 -1.08 -6.47 11.46
N MET A 174 -1.25 -6.25 10.16
CA MET A 174 -0.12 -6.12 9.24
C MET A 174 0.76 -4.92 9.59
N ALA A 175 0.15 -3.76 9.90
CA ALA A 175 0.90 -2.58 10.32
C ALA A 175 1.74 -2.86 11.58
N ASP A 176 1.17 -3.52 12.58
CA ASP A 176 1.89 -3.86 13.82
C ASP A 176 3.05 -4.83 13.59
N ILE A 177 2.90 -5.79 12.68
CA ILE A 177 3.96 -6.74 12.33
C ILE A 177 5.09 -6.05 11.56
N LEU A 178 4.75 -5.14 10.64
CA LEU A 178 5.73 -4.50 9.74
C LEU A 178 6.47 -3.33 10.37
N TYR A 179 5.83 -2.60 11.31
CA TYR A 179 6.37 -1.37 11.86
C TYR A 179 7.79 -1.51 12.48
N PRO A 180 8.11 -2.54 13.29
CA PRO A 180 9.46 -2.70 13.84
C PRO A 180 10.53 -2.86 12.75
N LYS A 181 10.17 -3.46 11.61
CA LYS A 181 11.09 -3.80 10.52
C LYS A 181 11.26 -2.67 9.53
N MET A 182 10.20 -1.90 9.32
CA MET A 182 10.32 -0.59 8.68
C MET A 182 11.30 0.31 9.44
N LYS A 183 11.27 0.34 10.79
CA LYS A 183 12.26 1.12 11.57
C LYS A 183 13.69 0.64 11.34
N GLU A 184 13.91 -0.67 11.30
CA GLU A 184 15.23 -1.24 10.98
C GLU A 184 15.73 -0.82 9.59
N ILE A 185 14.84 -0.83 8.58
CA ILE A 185 15.14 -0.32 7.23
C ILE A 185 15.50 1.17 7.28
N MET A 186 14.73 1.99 8.00
CA MET A 186 14.99 3.43 8.16
C MET A 186 16.38 3.71 8.76
N ASP A 187 16.79 2.92 9.76
CA ASP A 187 18.09 3.08 10.40
C ASP A 187 19.24 2.76 9.43
N LEU A 188 19.05 1.77 8.55
CA LEU A 188 20.04 1.36 7.56
C LEU A 188 20.21 2.36 6.40
N THR A 189 19.18 3.15 6.09
CA THR A 189 19.28 4.22 5.07
C THR A 189 20.03 5.45 5.59
N GLY A 190 20.20 5.60 6.91
CA GLY A 190 21.03 6.65 7.53
C GLY A 190 20.52 8.08 7.31
N LEU A 191 19.26 8.24 6.89
CA LEU A 191 18.62 9.53 6.62
C LEU A 191 17.45 9.75 7.59
N TYR A 192 17.76 9.80 8.88
CA TYR A 192 16.82 10.21 9.91
C TYR A 192 16.63 11.74 9.81
N ASP A 193 15.47 12.17 9.32
CA ASP A 193 14.93 13.49 9.64
C ASP A 193 13.86 13.26 10.71
N GLU A 194 14.04 13.84 11.91
CA GLU A 194 13.18 13.66 13.10
C GLU A 194 11.72 14.11 12.90
N ARG A 195 11.32 14.47 11.67
CA ARG A 195 10.00 14.99 11.30
C ARG A 195 9.06 13.95 10.67
N SER A 196 9.36 12.66 10.77
CA SER A 196 8.46 11.63 10.23
C SER A 196 7.12 11.64 10.98
N PRO A 197 5.97 11.73 10.28
CA PRO A 197 4.65 11.87 10.88
C PRO A 197 4.12 10.61 11.59
N ILE A 198 4.95 9.57 11.71
CA ILE A 198 4.56 8.24 12.25
C ILE A 198 4.86 8.14 13.77
N ASN A 199 5.20 9.26 14.42
CA ASN A 199 5.51 9.31 15.86
C ASN A 199 4.36 9.78 16.77
N ASP A 200 3.16 10.00 16.23
CA ASP A 200 1.96 10.38 17.03
C ASP A 200 0.82 9.34 16.91
#